data_AF-A0A2D4GV83-F1
#
_entry.id   AF-A0A2D4GV83-F1
#
_cell.length_a   1.000
_cell.length_b   1.000
_cell.length_c   1.000
_cell.angle_alpha   90.00
_cell.angle_beta   90.00
_cell.angle_gamma   90.00
#
_symmetry.space_group_name_H-M   'P 1'
#
loop_
_entity.id
_entity.type
_entity.pdbx_description
1 polymer ?
#
loop_
_entity_poly.entity_id
_entity_poly.type
_entity_poly.pdbx_seq_one_letter_code
_entity_poly.pdbx_strand_id
1 'polypeptide(L)'
;DRTHGLLSPTSVSKKHGKLIGFLRTFMKSRPSKQRLKQRGILRERVFGCDLGEHLKNSGSDVPQVLRSCSDFIEKHGIVDGIYRLSGVSSNIQRLRHEFDSERVPELSKDVYLQDIHSVSSLCKLYFRELPNPLLTYQLYNKFAVGFKKNIREDSLSCSSLLQ
;
A
#
# COMPACT_ATOMS: atom_id res chain seq x y z
N ASP A 1 -5.16 -44.57 -63.09
CA ASP A 1 -6.15 -43.51 -63.37
C ASP A 1 -6.87 -43.16 -62.07
N ARG A 2 -7.04 -41.87 -61.82
CA ARG A 2 -7.73 -41.19 -60.71
C ARG A 2 -7.05 -41.06 -59.32
N THR A 3 -6.60 -39.82 -59.16
CA THR A 3 -6.16 -39.02 -58.03
C THR A 3 -7.32 -38.53 -57.12
N HIS A 4 -6.91 -37.95 -55.97
CA HIS A 4 -7.63 -37.04 -55.04
C HIS A 4 -8.55 -37.68 -53.99
N GLY A 5 -8.55 -37.25 -52.71
CA GLY A 5 -7.91 -36.09 -52.10
C GLY A 5 -7.75 -36.27 -50.60
N LEU A 6 -6.53 -35.98 -50.12
CA LEU A 6 -6.21 -35.81 -48.71
C LEU A 6 -6.87 -34.50 -48.26
N LEU A 7 -7.79 -34.58 -47.30
CA LEU A 7 -8.38 -33.39 -46.66
C LEU A 7 -7.25 -32.54 -46.05
N SER A 8 -7.09 -31.33 -46.56
CA SER A 8 -6.22 -30.32 -45.99
C SER A 8 -6.82 -29.81 -44.67
N PRO A 9 -6.04 -29.68 -43.59
CA PRO A 9 -6.50 -28.97 -42.42
C PRO A 9 -6.68 -27.50 -42.78
N THR A 10 -7.90 -26.99 -42.62
CA THR A 10 -8.19 -25.56 -42.74
C THR A 10 -7.28 -24.79 -41.79
N SER A 11 -6.43 -23.93 -42.37
CA SER A 11 -5.59 -23.03 -41.61
C SER A 11 -6.48 -22.02 -40.91
N VAL A 12 -6.79 -22.27 -39.63
CA VAL A 12 -7.46 -21.29 -38.79
C VAL A 12 -6.50 -20.11 -38.67
N SER A 13 -6.82 -19.01 -39.38
CA SER A 13 -6.06 -17.77 -39.39
C SER A 13 -5.72 -17.34 -37.96
N LYS A 14 -4.45 -17.47 -37.57
CA LYS A 14 -3.93 -17.01 -36.29
C LYS A 14 -3.91 -15.47 -36.28
N LYS A 15 -5.05 -14.85 -35.98
CA LYS A 15 -5.24 -13.39 -35.84
C LYS A 15 -4.47 -12.77 -34.64
N HIS A 16 -3.52 -13.48 -34.04
CA HIS A 16 -2.78 -13.04 -32.84
C HIS A 16 -1.44 -12.34 -33.17
N GLY A 17 -0.92 -12.46 -34.39
CA GLY A 17 0.38 -11.88 -34.78
C GLY A 17 0.42 -10.35 -34.80
N LYS A 18 -0.69 -9.70 -35.18
CA LYS A 18 -0.79 -8.22 -35.22
C LYS A 18 -0.76 -7.61 -33.83
N LEU A 19 -1.45 -8.22 -32.87
CA LEU A 19 -1.52 -7.72 -31.49
C LEU A 19 -0.18 -7.90 -30.76
N ILE A 20 0.48 -9.05 -30.94
CA ILE A 20 1.81 -9.29 -30.36
C ILE A 20 2.85 -8.31 -30.92
N GLY A 21 2.81 -8.05 -32.23
CA GLY A 21 3.67 -7.03 -32.86
C GLY A 21 3.40 -5.64 -32.31
N PHE A 22 2.12 -5.27 -32.19
CA PHE A 22 1.69 -4.00 -31.59
C PHE A 22 2.16 -3.85 -30.13
N LEU A 23 1.96 -4.87 -29.28
CA LEU A 23 2.40 -4.84 -27.88
C LEU A 23 3.92 -4.76 -27.75
N ARG A 24 4.68 -5.43 -28.63
CA ARG A 24 6.15 -5.33 -28.66
C ARG A 24 6.60 -3.91 -29.00
N THR A 25 5.98 -3.28 -30.00
CA THR A 25 6.26 -1.89 -30.37
C THR A 25 5.85 -0.92 -29.26
N PHE A 26 4.69 -1.13 -28.65
CA PHE A 26 4.17 -0.34 -27.53
C PHE A 26 5.08 -0.42 -26.29
N MET A 27 5.55 -1.61 -25.92
CA MET A 27 6.47 -1.79 -24.79
C MET A 27 7.83 -1.11 -25.05
N LYS A 28 8.32 -1.13 -26.29
CA LYS A 28 9.56 -0.43 -26.69
C LYS A 28 9.40 1.10 -26.70
N SER A 29 8.21 1.61 -27.00
CA SER A 29 7.94 3.06 -27.02
C SER A 29 7.48 3.63 -25.67
N ARG A 30 7.36 2.79 -24.63
CA ARG A 30 6.88 3.20 -23.31
C ARG A 30 7.83 4.24 -22.68
N PRO A 31 7.37 5.48 -22.40
CA PRO A 31 8.19 6.51 -21.76
C PRO A 31 8.58 6.11 -20.33
N SER A 32 9.72 6.61 -19.85
CA SER A 32 10.21 6.33 -18.50
C SER A 32 9.27 6.91 -17.42
N LYS A 33 9.27 6.30 -16.24
CA LYS A 33 8.51 6.75 -15.07
C LYS A 33 8.77 8.23 -14.75
N GLN A 34 10.03 8.67 -14.87
CA GLN A 34 10.42 10.07 -14.67
C GLN A 34 9.82 11.01 -15.70
N ARG A 35 9.82 10.65 -16.99
CA ARG A 35 9.18 11.46 -18.05
C ARG A 35 7.67 11.57 -17.86
N LEU A 36 7.04 10.51 -17.37
CA LEU A 36 5.61 10.52 -17.03
C LEU A 36 5.32 11.41 -15.80
N LYS A 37 6.18 11.40 -14.78
CA LYS A 37 6.10 12.31 -13.62
C LYS A 37 6.25 13.78 -14.06
N GLN A 38 7.28 14.11 -14.86
CA GLN A 38 7.53 15.48 -15.35
C GLN A 38 6.37 16.03 -16.20
N ARG A 39 5.68 15.18 -16.96
CA ARG A 39 4.51 15.58 -17.76
C ARG A 39 3.21 15.67 -16.93
N GLY A 40 3.26 15.40 -15.63
CA GLY A 40 2.08 15.37 -14.76
C GLY A 40 1.13 14.18 -15.04
N ILE A 41 1.51 13.25 -15.91
CA ILE A 41 0.72 12.07 -16.27
C ILE A 41 0.75 11.04 -15.13
N LEU A 42 1.90 10.92 -14.45
CA LEU A 42 2.07 10.05 -13.30
C LEU A 42 2.27 10.88 -12.04
N ARG A 43 1.23 10.96 -11.20
CA ARG A 43 1.32 11.60 -9.88
C ARG A 43 1.95 10.66 -8.86
N GLU A 44 2.63 11.24 -7.88
CA GLU A 44 3.12 10.54 -6.69
C GLU A 44 1.91 9.90 -5.99
N ARG A 45 1.98 8.61 -5.67
CA ARG A 45 0.94 7.97 -4.86
C ARG A 45 1.18 8.30 -3.39
N VAL A 46 0.11 8.33 -2.59
CA VAL A 46 0.25 8.45 -1.14
C VAL A 46 0.81 7.14 -0.59
N PHE A 47 0.27 6.02 -1.06
CA PHE A 47 0.69 4.69 -0.65
C PHE A 47 1.90 4.18 -1.46
N GLY A 48 2.86 3.56 -0.79
CA GLY A 48 4.07 3.02 -1.40
C GLY A 48 5.12 4.05 -1.81
N CYS A 49 4.93 5.32 -1.46
CA CYS A 49 5.93 6.37 -1.58
C CYS A 49 6.89 6.33 -0.38
N ASP A 50 8.12 6.80 -0.58
CA ASP A 50 9.05 7.02 0.52
C ASP A 50 8.47 8.07 1.48
N LEU A 51 8.50 7.77 2.78
CA LEU A 51 7.92 8.65 3.79
C LEU A 51 8.62 10.01 3.83
N GLY A 52 9.95 10.06 3.71
CA GLY A 52 10.70 11.30 3.72
C GLY A 52 10.39 12.18 2.50
N GLU A 53 10.31 11.58 1.31
CA GLU A 53 9.89 12.26 0.09
C GLU A 53 8.44 12.78 0.21
N HIS A 54 7.52 11.97 0.73
CA HIS A 54 6.13 12.34 0.92
C HIS A 54 5.95 13.55 1.84
N LEU A 55 6.62 13.55 3.00
CA LEU A 55 6.55 14.65 3.98
C LEU A 55 7.18 15.93 3.41
N LYS A 56 8.33 15.81 2.73
CA LYS A 56 8.98 16.94 2.09
C LYS A 56 8.10 17.58 1.01
N ASN A 57 7.41 16.77 0.20
CA ASN A 57 6.55 17.25 -0.88
C ASN A 57 5.24 17.87 -0.36
N SER A 58 4.69 17.32 0.72
CA SER A 58 3.44 17.83 1.33
C SER A 58 3.65 19.00 2.29
N GLY A 59 4.89 19.26 2.72
CA GLY A 59 5.19 20.29 3.72
C GLY A 59 4.60 20.01 5.10
N SER A 60 4.21 18.76 5.37
CA SER A 60 3.59 18.31 6.62
C SER A 60 4.52 17.38 7.38
N ASP A 61 4.44 17.37 8.71
CA ASP A 61 5.23 16.47 9.56
C ASP A 61 4.64 15.05 9.64
N VAL A 62 3.34 14.92 9.36
CA VAL A 62 2.60 13.65 9.42
C VAL A 62 1.74 13.51 8.16
N PRO A 63 1.74 12.35 7.49
CA PRO A 63 0.90 12.10 6.32
C PRO A 63 -0.58 12.29 6.66
N GLN A 64 -1.33 12.97 5.78
CA GLN A 64 -2.75 13.26 5.98
C GLN A 64 -3.59 11.99 6.21
N VAL A 65 -3.23 10.88 5.55
CA VAL A 65 -3.89 9.57 5.76
C VAL A 65 -3.79 9.08 7.20
N LEU A 66 -2.63 9.25 7.84
CA LEU A 66 -2.42 8.85 9.22
C LEU A 66 -3.20 9.76 10.17
N ARG A 67 -3.17 11.08 9.93
CA ARG A 67 -3.94 12.04 10.74
C ARG A 67 -5.43 11.73 10.69
N SER A 68 -6.01 11.61 9.49
CA SER A 68 -7.43 11.30 9.33
C SER A 68 -7.83 9.95 9.93
N CYS A 69 -7.01 8.91 9.77
CA CYS A 69 -7.30 7.61 10.35
C CYS A 69 -7.22 7.64 11.88
N SER A 70 -6.18 8.25 12.45
CA SER A 70 -6.02 8.37 13.90
C SER A 70 -7.18 9.15 14.52
N ASP A 71 -7.51 10.33 13.98
CA ASP A 71 -8.62 11.16 14.49
C ASP A 71 -9.96 10.41 14.47
N PHE A 72 -10.20 9.58 13.45
CA PHE A 72 -11.41 8.77 13.34
C PHE A 72 -11.41 7.61 14.35
N ILE A 73 -10.29 6.89 14.48
CA ILE A 73 -10.18 5.74 15.38
C ILE A 73 -10.19 6.18 16.84
N GLU A 74 -9.64 7.33 17.18
CA GLU A 74 -9.72 7.88 18.54
C GLU A 74 -11.17 8.20 18.93
N LYS A 75 -11.99 8.68 17.98
CA LYS A 75 -13.40 9.03 18.21
C LYS A 75 -14.33 7.82 18.22
N HIS A 76 -14.09 6.83 17.36
CA HIS A 76 -15.04 5.74 17.09
C HIS A 76 -14.48 4.35 17.36
N GLY A 77 -13.18 4.22 17.65
CA GLY A 77 -12.45 2.95 17.67
C GLY A 77 -12.51 2.15 18.97
N ILE A 78 -13.32 2.57 19.95
CA ILE A 78 -13.59 1.77 21.16
C ILE A 78 -14.59 0.66 20.79
N VAL A 79 -14.07 -0.34 20.07
CA VAL A 79 -14.79 -1.53 19.57
C VAL A 79 -13.93 -2.77 19.79
N ASP A 80 -14.54 -3.96 19.81
CA ASP A 80 -13.76 -5.19 19.96
C ASP A 80 -12.79 -5.38 18.80
N GLY A 81 -11.54 -5.72 19.14
CA GLY A 81 -10.54 -6.09 18.15
C GLY A 81 -10.15 -4.98 17.18
N ILE A 82 -10.23 -3.70 17.56
CA ILE A 82 -9.64 -2.60 16.77
C ILE A 82 -8.16 -2.90 16.48
N TYR A 83 -7.72 -2.67 15.24
CA TYR A 83 -6.42 -3.09 14.70
C TYR A 83 -6.15 -4.61 14.61
N ARG A 84 -6.86 -5.47 15.34
CA ARG A 84 -6.75 -6.94 15.22
C ARG A 84 -7.61 -7.48 14.08
N LEU A 85 -8.88 -7.11 14.05
CA LEU A 85 -9.82 -7.52 13.01
C LEU A 85 -9.56 -6.75 11.70
N SER A 86 -9.96 -7.36 10.59
CA SER A 86 -9.85 -6.77 9.26
C SER A 86 -11.20 -6.20 8.84
N GLY A 87 -11.20 -4.97 8.33
CA GLY A 87 -12.38 -4.42 7.67
C GLY A 87 -12.63 -4.97 6.27
N VAL A 88 -13.70 -4.50 5.65
CA VAL A 88 -14.12 -4.91 4.31
C VAL A 88 -13.10 -4.45 3.26
N SER A 89 -12.56 -5.40 2.48
CA SER A 89 -11.51 -5.15 1.48
C SER A 89 -11.89 -4.07 0.45
N SER A 90 -13.13 -4.06 -0.04
CA SER A 90 -13.60 -3.06 -1.00
C SER A 90 -13.61 -1.65 -0.42
N ASN A 91 -13.98 -1.48 0.86
CA ASN A 91 -13.94 -0.21 1.56
C ASN A 91 -12.49 0.28 1.74
N ILE A 92 -11.58 -0.62 2.13
CA ILE A 92 -10.14 -0.32 2.24
C ILE A 92 -9.58 0.16 0.89
N GLN A 93 -9.87 -0.56 -0.20
CA GLN A 93 -9.39 -0.19 -1.54
C GLN A 93 -9.99 1.14 -2.02
N ARG A 94 -11.27 1.40 -1.70
CA ARG A 94 -11.92 2.69 -2.01
C ARG A 94 -11.23 3.84 -1.29
N LEU A 95 -11.03 3.73 0.02
CA LEU A 95 -10.34 4.75 0.82
C LEU A 95 -8.91 4.98 0.32
N ARG A 96 -8.18 3.90 0.04
CA ARG A 96 -6.83 3.96 -0.55
C ARG A 96 -6.82 4.76 -1.85
N HIS A 97 -7.77 4.50 -2.74
CA HIS A 97 -7.88 5.22 -4.02
C HIS A 97 -8.22 6.70 -3.84
N GLU A 98 -9.09 7.05 -2.90
CA GLU A 98 -9.42 8.44 -2.59
C GLU A 98 -8.17 9.20 -2.12
N PHE A 99 -7.43 8.66 -1.15
CA PHE A 99 -6.16 9.24 -0.70
C PHE A 99 -5.10 9.33 -1.81
N ASP A 100 -4.89 8.26 -2.59
CA ASP A 100 -3.95 8.26 -3.73
C ASP A 100 -4.33 9.31 -4.80
N SER A 101 -5.58 9.75 -4.84
CA SER A 101 -6.07 10.81 -5.73
C SER A 101 -5.98 12.21 -5.13
N GLU A 102 -5.21 12.39 -4.04
CA GLU A 102 -5.09 13.65 -3.27
C GLU A 102 -6.45 14.14 -2.73
N ARG A 103 -7.44 13.25 -2.60
CA ARG A 103 -8.73 13.56 -1.99
C ARG A 103 -8.76 13.00 -0.58
N VAL A 104 -9.06 13.85 0.41
CA VAL A 104 -9.27 13.38 1.78
C VAL A 104 -10.68 12.78 1.86
N PRO A 105 -10.82 11.47 2.12
CA PRO A 105 -12.12 10.83 2.25
C PRO A 105 -12.85 11.37 3.48
N GLU A 106 -14.16 11.54 3.34
CA GLU A 106 -15.04 11.85 4.46
C GLU A 106 -15.33 10.56 5.25
N LEU A 107 -14.55 10.33 6.32
CA LEU A 107 -14.64 9.13 7.15
C LEU A 107 -15.91 9.08 8.02
N SER A 108 -16.63 10.20 8.18
CA SER A 108 -17.89 10.27 8.93
C SER A 108 -19.09 9.68 8.19
N LYS A 109 -18.93 9.20 6.95
CA LYS A 109 -20.01 8.52 6.21
C LYS A 109 -20.41 7.23 6.91
N ASP A 110 -21.72 6.92 6.89
CA ASP A 110 -22.29 5.73 7.52
C ASP A 110 -21.56 4.44 7.13
N VAL A 111 -21.15 4.30 5.87
CA VAL A 111 -20.42 3.13 5.38
C VAL A 111 -19.13 2.84 6.17
N TYR A 112 -18.46 3.88 6.68
CA TYR A 112 -17.21 3.75 7.46
C TYR A 112 -17.46 3.75 8.96
N LEU A 113 -18.54 4.39 9.44
CA LEU A 113 -18.99 4.27 10.83
C LEU A 113 -19.46 2.86 11.17
N GLN A 114 -20.08 2.16 10.21
CA GLN A 114 -20.48 0.76 10.37
C GLN A 114 -19.34 -0.24 10.13
N ASP A 115 -18.20 0.21 9.59
CA ASP A 115 -17.03 -0.62 9.29
C ASP A 115 -15.73 0.09 9.71
N ILE A 116 -15.64 0.37 11.02
CA ILE A 116 -14.49 1.04 11.64
C ILE A 116 -13.19 0.26 11.38
N HIS A 117 -13.28 -1.07 11.28
CA HIS A 117 -12.12 -1.93 11.01
C HIS A 117 -11.47 -1.61 9.66
N SER A 118 -12.21 -1.11 8.66
CA SER A 118 -11.64 -0.70 7.37
C SER A 118 -10.68 0.48 7.51
N VAL A 119 -11.01 1.46 8.35
CA VAL A 119 -10.13 2.62 8.61
C VAL A 119 -8.86 2.17 9.34
N SER A 120 -8.98 1.28 10.34
CA SER A 120 -7.82 0.70 11.02
C SER A 120 -6.94 -0.13 10.09
N SER A 121 -7.56 -0.90 9.18
CA SER A 121 -6.85 -1.68 8.16
C SER A 121 -6.14 -0.79 7.14
N LEU A 122 -6.72 0.35 6.76
CA LEU A 122 -6.10 1.33 5.90
C LEU A 122 -4.86 1.96 6.55
N CYS A 123 -4.96 2.34 7.84
CA CYS A 123 -3.84 2.86 8.61
C CYS A 123 -2.67 1.86 8.65
N LYS A 124 -2.96 0.58 8.95
CA LYS A 124 -1.96 -0.50 8.89
C LYS A 124 -1.38 -0.68 7.50
N LEU A 125 -2.22 -0.60 6.46
CA LEU A 125 -1.80 -0.75 5.07
C LEU A 125 -0.76 0.30 4.67
N TYR A 126 -0.95 1.55 5.11
CA TYR A 126 -0.01 2.64 4.82
C TYR A 126 1.40 2.28 5.29
N PHE A 127 1.57 1.91 6.56
CA PHE A 127 2.88 1.52 7.09
C PHE A 127 3.47 0.28 6.42
N ARG A 128 2.61 -0.69 6.06
CA ARG A 128 3.04 -1.93 5.41
C ARG A 128 3.57 -1.70 3.99
N GLU A 129 3.03 -0.72 3.28
CA GLU A 129 3.46 -0.41 1.90
C GLU A 129 4.66 0.53 1.85
N LEU A 130 5.13 1.10 2.97
CA LEU A 130 6.32 1.94 2.97
C LEU A 130 7.55 1.16 2.43
N PRO A 131 8.34 1.77 1.53
CA PRO A 131 9.54 1.12 0.97
C PRO A 131 10.62 0.88 2.02
N ASN A 132 10.67 1.72 3.05
CA ASN A 132 11.48 1.55 4.24
C ASN A 132 10.52 1.56 5.44
N PRO A 133 10.49 0.52 6.30
CA PRO A 133 9.57 0.46 7.42
C PRO A 133 9.75 1.67 8.35
N LEU A 134 8.73 2.00 9.13
CA LEU A 134 8.74 3.17 10.02
C LEU A 134 9.95 3.20 10.97
N LEU A 135 10.33 2.04 11.53
CA LEU A 135 11.51 1.92 12.40
C LEU A 135 12.84 1.93 11.64
N THR A 136 12.80 1.95 10.30
CA THR A 136 13.91 1.92 9.35
C THR A 136 14.87 0.73 9.51
N TYR A 137 15.43 0.27 8.39
CA TYR A 137 16.46 -0.78 8.47
C TYR A 137 17.73 -0.33 9.20
N GLN A 138 18.09 0.94 9.09
CA GLN A 138 19.32 1.51 9.64
C GLN A 138 19.31 1.56 11.18
N LEU A 139 18.13 1.79 11.77
CA LEU A 139 17.99 1.91 13.22
C LEU A 139 17.60 0.58 13.89
N TYR A 140 17.20 -0.44 13.13
CA TYR A 140 16.72 -1.71 13.68
C TYR A 140 17.66 -2.34 14.71
N ASN A 141 18.95 -2.40 14.41
CA ASN A 141 19.96 -2.94 15.34
C ASN A 141 20.06 -2.10 16.63
N LYS A 142 19.98 -0.78 16.52
CA LYS A 142 20.02 0.13 17.67
C LYS A 142 18.78 -0.06 18.54
N PHE A 143 17.60 -0.16 17.94
CA PHE A 143 16.37 -0.46 18.66
C PHE A 143 16.45 -1.82 19.35
N ALA A 144 16.86 -2.89 18.66
CA ALA A 144 16.96 -4.23 19.23
C ALA A 144 17.92 -4.29 20.43
N VAL A 145 19.05 -3.59 20.37
CA VAL A 145 19.97 -3.48 21.50
C VAL A 145 19.35 -2.69 22.65
N GLY A 146 18.67 -1.58 22.37
CA GLY A 146 17.96 -0.78 23.39
C GLY A 146 16.91 -1.60 24.12
N PHE A 147 16.06 -2.34 23.39
CA PHE A 147 15.05 -3.23 23.99
C PHE A 147 15.69 -4.31 24.88
N LYS A 148 16.80 -4.92 24.45
CA LYS A 148 17.50 -5.92 25.27
C LYS A 148 18.09 -5.35 26.55
N LYS A 149 18.52 -4.09 26.55
CA LYS A 149 19.03 -3.42 27.75
C LYS A 149 17.90 -3.13 28.73
N ASN A 150 16.80 -2.55 28.27
CA ASN A 150 15.64 -2.26 29.12
C ASN A 150 15.05 -3.53 29.76
N ILE A 151 14.89 -4.62 29.00
CA ILE A 151 14.40 -5.89 29.57
C ILE A 151 15.35 -6.41 30.67
N ARG A 152 16.67 -6.26 30.50
CA ARG A 152 17.65 -6.67 31.51
C ARG A 152 17.58 -5.79 32.77
N GLU A 153 17.41 -4.48 32.60
CA GLU A 153 17.25 -3.56 33.73
C GLU A 153 15.93 -3.80 34.49
N ASP A 154 14.83 -4.04 33.77
CA ASP A 154 13.53 -4.39 34.38
C ASP A 154 13.56 -5.74 35.10
N SER A 155 14.26 -6.74 34.55
CA SER A 155 14.41 -8.06 35.20
C SER A 155 15.37 -8.04 36.40
N LEU A 156 16.42 -7.23 36.36
CA LEU A 156 17.31 -6.98 37.51
C LEU A 156 16.57 -6.19 38.62
N SER A 157 15.79 -5.18 38.25
CA SER A 157 14.95 -4.41 39.18
C SER A 157 13.92 -5.31 39.89
N CYS A 158 13.24 -6.19 39.14
CA CYS A 158 12.27 -7.13 39.69
C CYS A 158 12.93 -8.19 40.60
N SER A 159 14.17 -8.61 40.28
CA SER A 159 14.95 -9.53 41.13
C SER A 159 15.45 -8.88 42.41
N SER A 160 15.74 -7.56 42.39
CA SER A 160 16.17 -6.78 43.55
C SER A 160 15.02 -6.51 44.55
N LEU A 161 13.77 -6.55 44.08
CA LEU A 161 12.57 -6.36 44.90
C LEU A 161 12.05 -7.67 45.53
N LEU A 162 12.58 -8.83 45.11
CA LEU A 162 12.23 -10.15 45.61
C LEU A 162 13.25 -10.71 46.61
N GLN A 163 14.16 -9.86 47.10
CA GLN A 163 15.21 -10.21 48.07
C GLN A 163 15.11 -9.30 49.30
#